data_AF-A0A1I8JCZ4-F1
#
_entry.id   AF-A0A1I8JCZ4-F1
#
_cell.length_a   1.000
_cell.length_b   1.000
_cell.length_c   1.000
_cell.angle_alpha   90.00
_cell.angle_beta   90.00
_cell.angle_gamma   90.00
#
_symmetry.space_group_name_H-M   'P 1'
#
loop_
_entity.id
_entity.type
_entity.pdbx_description
1 polymer ?
#
loop_
_entity_poly.entity_id
_entity_poly.type
_entity_poly.pdbx_seq_one_letter_code
_entity_poly.pdbx_strand_id
1 'polypeptide(L)'
;LLQLCQPSYKMPSHQLLLQLMKRPSQLLQASRGLSAAAAGGTRTVTLIPGDGIGPEISNSVKKIFAAAKVPIAWDEVDVTPVKGPDGQFRIPQKAIDSVNKHGIGLKGPLATPVGKGHRSLNLALRKEFNLYANVRPCRSLEGYPTPYKNVDLVTIRENTEGEYSGIEHIIVDGVVQSIKLITETASRRVAKFAFEFALREGRRKVTAVHKANIMRLSDGLFLKCCREEAHKHPGVEFAEAYLDTVCLNMVQDPTQFDVLVMPNLYGDILSDLCAGLVGGLGVTPSGNIGESGAIFESVHGTAPDIAGKDLANPTALLLSGVMMLRHMQLGEFADRIEKACLDSIGDGRARTKDLGGGATCSQFTDTICSRRASAMSTPGQPPSYESSGDCKKAPPLDSSPSKQAQFGVGRRNQLYLSWVPVARGGRIPDRAIEGRDSAGTFVARAHHGYHMLPGKAARGHKCCHASHAGSELSFPEYEVLCDSSIDSFGHVAFDWQPSDGSGPPPSGAIAGGCSDTGEPLFIARGAVNGSRVYGYFAESFKAASFPWGGKEHRSNDFELLVLR
;
A
#
# COMPACT_ATOMS: atom_id res chain seq x y z
N LEU A 1 50.47 28.12 12.15
CA LEU A 1 50.26 27.07 13.18
C LEU A 1 49.30 26.03 12.63
N LEU A 2 49.84 25.17 11.77
CA LEU A 2 49.28 23.88 11.37
C LEU A 2 49.71 22.89 12.46
N GLN A 3 48.79 22.39 13.29
CA GLN A 3 48.89 21.08 13.95
C GLN A 3 47.71 20.82 14.89
N LEU A 4 47.31 19.54 14.94
CA LEU A 4 46.43 18.86 15.91
C LEU A 4 44.94 18.77 15.55
N CYS A 5 44.60 17.74 14.77
CA CYS A 5 43.63 16.70 15.14
C CYS A 5 43.50 15.66 14.00
N GLN A 6 44.20 14.53 14.12
CA GLN A 6 43.84 13.30 13.39
C GLN A 6 43.23 12.30 14.37
N PRO A 7 42.13 11.61 14.02
CA PRO A 7 41.73 10.38 14.70
C PRO A 7 42.34 9.18 13.98
N SER A 8 43.12 8.39 14.72
CA SER A 8 43.71 7.12 14.30
C SER A 8 42.63 6.08 14.01
N TYR A 9 42.41 5.74 12.74
CA TYR A 9 41.66 4.55 12.34
C TYR A 9 42.52 3.30 12.60
N LYS A 10 42.18 2.51 13.63
CA LYS A 10 42.64 1.12 13.75
C LYS A 10 41.71 0.22 12.94
N MET A 11 42.24 -0.36 11.86
CA MET A 11 41.59 -1.46 11.12
C MET A 11 41.32 -2.65 12.06
N PRO A 12 40.16 -3.34 11.94
CA PRO A 12 39.92 -4.57 12.68
C PRO A 12 40.85 -5.69 12.18
N SER A 13 41.28 -6.54 13.12
CA SER A 13 42.22 -7.64 12.86
C SER A 13 41.67 -8.66 11.85
N HIS A 14 42.59 -9.28 11.10
CA HIS A 14 42.36 -10.28 10.05
C HIS A 14 41.46 -11.48 10.48
N GLN A 15 41.29 -11.72 11.78
CA GLN A 15 40.36 -12.71 12.32
C GLN A 15 38.87 -12.34 12.17
N LEU A 16 38.52 -11.04 12.19
CA LEU A 16 37.13 -10.58 12.01
C LEU A 16 36.70 -10.64 10.54
N LEU A 17 37.63 -10.41 9.60
CA LEU A 17 37.39 -10.55 8.17
C LEU A 17 37.12 -12.03 7.78
N LEU A 18 37.83 -12.97 8.40
CA LEU A 18 37.64 -14.41 8.16
C LEU A 18 36.33 -14.97 8.74
N GLN A 19 35.75 -14.34 9.77
CA GLN A 19 34.41 -14.67 10.27
C GLN A 19 33.29 -14.15 9.35
N LEU A 20 33.50 -13.02 8.68
CA LEU A 20 32.54 -12.42 7.73
C LEU A 20 32.55 -13.11 6.36
N MET A 21 33.63 -13.81 5.98
CA MET A 21 33.75 -14.50 4.68
C MET A 21 33.24 -15.95 4.67
N LYS A 22 32.62 -16.45 5.76
CA LYS A 22 32.06 -17.82 5.86
C LYS A 22 30.52 -17.90 5.75
N ARG A 23 29.85 -17.00 5.03
CA ARG A 23 28.41 -17.14 4.72
C ARG A 23 28.07 -17.06 3.23
N PRO A 24 28.28 -18.16 2.49
CA PRO A 24 27.47 -18.47 1.33
C PRO A 24 26.77 -19.84 1.48
N SER A 25 25.95 -20.01 2.52
CA SER A 25 25.18 -21.24 2.74
C SER A 25 23.74 -21.06 3.26
N GLN A 26 23.27 -19.82 3.50
CA GLN A 26 21.92 -19.57 4.00
C GLN A 26 20.87 -19.31 2.89
N LEU A 27 21.29 -18.84 1.71
CA LEU A 27 20.40 -18.72 0.54
C LEU A 27 19.94 -20.09 0.00
N LEU A 28 20.73 -21.15 0.21
CA LEU A 28 20.33 -22.53 -0.14
C LEU A 28 19.34 -23.18 0.86
N GLN A 29 19.23 -22.65 2.09
CA GLN A 29 18.30 -23.21 3.09
C GLN A 29 16.88 -22.63 2.94
N ALA A 30 16.76 -21.35 2.55
CA ALA A 30 15.47 -20.75 2.23
C ALA A 30 14.78 -21.44 1.03
N SER A 31 15.55 -21.82 0.00
CA SER A 31 15.03 -22.60 -1.13
C SER A 31 14.68 -24.05 -0.76
N ARG A 32 15.40 -24.67 0.18
CA ARG A 32 15.07 -26.00 0.71
C ARG A 32 13.80 -26.00 1.59
N GLY A 33 13.55 -24.94 2.35
CA GLY A 33 12.33 -24.78 3.16
C GLY A 33 11.06 -24.57 2.32
N LEU A 34 11.19 -23.91 1.16
CA LEU A 34 10.10 -23.75 0.18
C LEU A 34 9.87 -25.02 -0.64
N SER A 35 10.91 -25.83 -0.87
CA SER A 35 10.82 -27.12 -1.60
C SER A 35 10.06 -28.21 -0.83
N ALA A 36 9.94 -28.14 0.50
CA ALA A 36 9.26 -29.15 1.31
C ALA A 36 7.72 -29.09 1.19
N ALA A 37 7.16 -27.93 0.85
CA ALA A 37 5.72 -27.76 0.64
C ALA A 37 5.22 -28.56 -0.59
N ALA A 38 6.07 -28.75 -1.59
CA ALA A 38 5.78 -29.59 -2.75
C ALA A 38 5.82 -31.11 -2.45
N ALA A 39 6.29 -31.52 -1.26
CA ALA A 39 6.57 -32.92 -0.92
C ALA A 39 5.69 -33.49 0.21
N GLY A 40 4.53 -32.89 0.51
CA GLY A 40 3.53 -33.47 1.43
C GLY A 40 3.97 -33.67 2.88
N GLY A 41 5.06 -33.03 3.32
CA GLY A 41 5.58 -33.15 4.67
C GLY A 41 4.93 -32.18 5.67
N THR A 42 4.69 -32.66 6.90
CA THR A 42 4.23 -31.82 8.01
C THR A 42 5.25 -30.72 8.32
N ARG A 43 4.82 -29.45 8.34
CA ARG A 43 5.69 -28.31 8.68
C ARG A 43 5.51 -27.88 10.13
N THR A 44 6.61 -27.71 10.86
CA THR A 44 6.56 -27.20 12.23
C THR A 44 6.41 -25.67 12.24
N VAL A 45 5.51 -25.17 13.08
CA VAL A 45 5.19 -23.75 13.28
C VAL A 45 5.31 -23.41 14.76
N THR A 46 5.94 -22.28 15.08
CA THR A 46 6.02 -21.80 16.45
C THR A 46 4.65 -21.32 16.93
N LEU A 47 4.18 -21.80 18.07
CA LEU A 47 2.97 -21.30 18.72
C LEU A 47 3.35 -20.60 20.02
N ILE A 48 2.93 -19.35 20.16
CA ILE A 48 3.04 -18.57 21.40
C ILE A 48 1.62 -18.39 21.94
N PRO A 49 1.16 -19.20 22.91
CA PRO A 49 -0.21 -19.12 23.40
C PRO A 49 -0.58 -17.74 23.94
N GLY A 50 0.38 -17.04 24.54
CA GLY A 50 0.22 -15.70 25.10
C GLY A 50 -0.51 -15.70 26.45
N ASP A 51 -1.03 -14.52 26.82
CA ASP A 51 -1.57 -14.21 28.14
C ASP A 51 -3.09 -14.00 28.12
N GLY A 52 -3.73 -14.06 29.30
CA GLY A 52 -5.17 -13.81 29.44
C GLY A 52 -6.01 -14.82 28.68
N ILE A 53 -6.79 -14.36 27.70
CA ILE A 53 -7.58 -15.23 26.81
C ILE A 53 -6.71 -16.01 25.80
N GLY A 54 -5.43 -15.67 25.66
CA GLY A 54 -4.53 -16.25 24.65
C GLY A 54 -4.49 -17.79 24.65
N PRO A 55 -4.31 -18.47 25.79
CA PRO A 55 -4.30 -19.93 25.85
C PRO A 55 -5.60 -20.59 25.40
N GLU A 56 -6.78 -20.04 25.75
CA GLU A 56 -8.08 -20.63 25.35
C GLU A 56 -8.31 -20.50 23.84
N ILE A 57 -8.08 -19.33 23.26
CA ILE A 57 -8.26 -19.13 21.81
C ILE A 57 -7.18 -19.88 21.01
N SER A 58 -5.95 -20.00 21.52
CA SER A 58 -4.89 -20.78 20.88
C SER A 58 -5.23 -22.27 20.85
N ASN A 59 -5.79 -22.79 21.94
CA ASN A 59 -6.28 -24.17 21.99
C ASN A 59 -7.48 -24.40 21.06
N SER A 60 -8.38 -23.42 20.93
CA SER A 60 -9.46 -23.44 19.92
C SER A 60 -8.90 -23.59 18.50
N VAL A 61 -7.92 -22.75 18.12
CA VAL A 61 -7.27 -22.83 16.80
C VAL A 61 -6.61 -24.19 16.58
N LYS A 62 -5.87 -24.71 17.58
CA LYS A 62 -5.27 -26.06 17.51
C LYS A 62 -6.31 -27.13 17.24
N LYS A 63 -7.45 -27.12 17.95
CA LYS A 63 -8.55 -28.08 17.75
C LYS A 63 -9.12 -27.99 16.34
N ILE A 64 -9.37 -26.78 15.83
CA ILE A 64 -9.91 -26.56 14.48
C ILE A 64 -8.91 -27.03 13.41
N PHE A 65 -7.62 -26.75 13.57
CA PHE A 65 -6.58 -27.17 12.62
C PHE A 65 -6.40 -28.69 12.63
N ALA A 66 -6.42 -29.31 13.81
CA ALA A 66 -6.38 -30.77 13.95
C ALA A 66 -7.61 -31.42 13.31
N ALA A 67 -8.80 -30.89 13.58
CA ALA A 67 -10.04 -31.33 12.93
C ALA A 67 -9.93 -31.19 11.42
N ALA A 68 -9.42 -30.05 10.91
CA ALA A 68 -9.21 -29.81 9.49
C ALA A 68 -8.09 -30.66 8.85
N LYS A 69 -7.31 -31.41 9.65
CA LYS A 69 -6.15 -32.21 9.22
C LYS A 69 -5.09 -31.38 8.51
N VAL A 70 -4.86 -30.16 9.00
CA VAL A 70 -3.81 -29.29 8.47
C VAL A 70 -2.44 -29.95 8.68
N PRO A 71 -1.55 -30.00 7.67
CA PRO A 71 -0.25 -30.67 7.76
C PRO A 71 0.78 -29.82 8.51
N ILE A 72 0.48 -29.46 9.76
CA ILE A 72 1.39 -28.71 10.62
C ILE A 72 1.60 -29.38 11.97
N ALA A 73 2.78 -29.16 12.55
CA ALA A 73 3.10 -29.49 13.93
C ALA A 73 3.36 -28.20 14.71
N TRP A 74 2.93 -28.15 15.96
CA TRP A 74 3.14 -26.98 16.81
C TRP A 74 4.40 -27.13 17.66
N ASP A 75 5.28 -26.14 17.63
CA ASP A 75 6.35 -25.95 18.61
C ASP A 75 5.91 -24.85 19.59
N GLU A 76 5.37 -25.27 20.74
CA GLU A 76 4.83 -24.36 21.74
C GLU A 76 5.95 -23.75 22.59
N VAL A 77 6.01 -22.42 22.61
CA VAL A 77 7.00 -21.65 23.37
C VAL A 77 6.34 -20.56 24.20
N ASP A 78 6.94 -20.29 25.35
CA ASP A 78 6.58 -19.20 26.24
C ASP A 78 7.50 -18.01 26.00
N VAL A 79 6.92 -16.81 25.97
CA VAL A 79 7.62 -15.54 25.77
C VAL A 79 7.62 -14.67 27.04
N THR A 80 7.17 -15.20 28.17
CA THR A 80 7.23 -14.55 29.48
C THR A 80 8.66 -14.03 29.72
N PRO A 81 8.84 -12.73 30.02
CA PRO A 81 10.16 -12.13 30.05
C PRO A 81 11.02 -12.76 31.14
N VAL A 82 12.24 -13.15 30.79
CA VAL A 82 13.25 -13.65 31.74
C VAL A 82 14.27 -12.56 32.04
N LYS A 83 14.72 -12.49 33.28
CA LYS A 83 15.75 -11.53 33.71
C LYS A 83 17.13 -12.10 33.39
N GLY A 84 17.90 -11.38 32.57
CA GLY A 84 19.27 -11.73 32.22
C GLY A 84 20.25 -11.50 33.39
N PRO A 85 21.50 -11.97 33.27
CA PRO A 85 22.56 -11.71 34.25
C PRO A 85 22.85 -10.22 34.47
N ASP A 86 22.57 -9.40 33.47
CA ASP A 86 22.66 -7.93 33.47
C ASP A 86 21.46 -7.24 34.15
N GLY A 87 20.50 -8.03 34.64
CA GLY A 87 19.28 -7.55 35.27
C GLY A 87 18.21 -7.05 34.28
N GLN A 88 18.44 -7.14 32.97
CA GLN A 88 17.47 -6.71 31.96
C GLN A 88 16.50 -7.82 31.60
N PHE A 89 15.22 -7.48 31.41
CA PHE A 89 14.21 -8.42 30.95
C PHE A 89 14.32 -8.62 29.43
N ARG A 90 14.32 -9.88 29.00
CA ARG A 90 14.43 -10.29 27.60
C ARG A 90 13.46 -11.44 27.28
N ILE A 91 13.20 -11.65 26.00
CA ILE A 91 12.46 -12.81 25.52
C ILE A 91 13.30 -14.07 25.80
N PRO A 92 12.70 -15.19 26.28
CA PRO A 92 13.42 -16.44 26.46
C PRO A 92 14.11 -16.91 25.18
N GLN A 93 15.37 -17.36 25.28
CA GLN A 93 16.16 -17.81 24.13
C GLN A 93 15.47 -18.94 23.37
N LYS A 94 14.76 -19.84 24.07
CA LYS A 94 13.98 -20.93 23.45
C LYS A 94 12.96 -20.41 22.43
N ALA A 95 12.28 -19.30 22.74
CA ALA A 95 11.30 -18.71 21.82
C ALA A 95 11.98 -18.08 20.60
N ILE A 96 13.11 -17.40 20.81
CA ILE A 96 13.95 -16.85 19.74
C ILE A 96 14.45 -17.95 18.81
N ASP A 97 14.98 -19.04 19.37
CA ASP A 97 15.50 -20.17 18.63
C ASP A 97 14.39 -20.87 17.83
N SER A 98 13.20 -21.05 18.43
CA SER A 98 12.04 -21.64 17.76
C SER A 98 11.60 -20.82 16.54
N VAL A 99 11.40 -19.51 16.71
CA VAL A 99 10.99 -18.63 15.61
C VAL A 99 12.07 -18.55 14.52
N ASN A 100 13.35 -18.45 14.90
CA ASN A 100 14.46 -18.44 13.92
C ASN A 100 14.58 -19.78 13.17
N LYS A 101 14.31 -20.89 13.83
CA LYS A 101 14.37 -22.24 13.24
C LYS A 101 13.22 -22.47 12.26
N HIS A 102 12.00 -22.03 12.60
CA HIS A 102 10.79 -22.35 11.84
C HIS A 102 10.37 -21.25 10.86
N GLY A 103 10.75 -20.00 11.13
CA GLY A 103 10.47 -18.81 10.31
C GLY A 103 9.00 -18.39 10.28
N ILE A 104 8.10 -19.17 10.88
CA ILE A 104 6.66 -18.91 10.91
C ILE A 104 6.14 -19.15 12.32
N GLY A 105 5.36 -18.19 12.83
CA GLY A 105 4.70 -18.33 14.12
C GLY A 105 3.27 -17.82 14.13
N LEU A 106 2.49 -18.37 15.07
CA LEU A 106 1.18 -17.87 15.46
C LEU A 106 1.27 -17.46 16.94
N LYS A 107 0.83 -16.25 17.28
CA LYS A 107 0.83 -15.77 18.66
C LYS A 107 -0.54 -15.28 19.11
N GLY A 108 -0.89 -15.63 20.34
CA GLY A 108 -1.96 -14.97 21.09
C GLY A 108 -1.58 -13.56 21.55
N PRO A 109 -2.52 -12.87 22.24
CA PRO A 109 -2.26 -11.58 22.85
C PRO A 109 -1.21 -11.69 23.97
N LEU A 110 -0.38 -10.65 24.11
CA LEU A 110 0.63 -10.57 25.17
C LEU A 110 0.37 -9.36 26.05
N ALA A 111 0.45 -9.53 27.36
CA ALA A 111 0.31 -8.44 28.31
C ALA A 111 1.51 -7.49 28.20
N THR A 112 1.26 -6.19 28.24
CA THR A 112 2.30 -5.16 28.38
C THR A 112 1.99 -4.33 29.61
N PRO A 113 2.89 -4.24 30.60
CA PRO A 113 2.65 -3.41 31.78
C PRO A 113 2.66 -1.92 31.42
N VAL A 114 1.72 -1.14 31.97
CA VAL A 114 1.55 0.29 31.66
C VAL A 114 2.39 1.15 32.60
N GLY A 115 3.22 2.04 32.04
CA GLY A 115 3.92 3.11 32.77
C GLY A 115 5.10 2.69 33.66
N LYS A 116 5.28 1.39 33.96
CA LYS A 116 6.43 0.82 34.68
C LYS A 116 6.69 -0.60 34.20
N GLY A 117 7.96 -1.03 34.08
CA GLY A 117 8.32 -2.42 33.75
C GLY A 117 9.17 -2.58 32.50
N HIS A 118 9.13 -3.76 31.89
CA HIS A 118 9.89 -4.07 30.68
C HIS A 118 9.29 -3.38 29.44
N ARG A 119 10.11 -3.16 28.41
CA ARG A 119 9.62 -2.73 27.08
C ARG A 119 8.58 -3.73 26.56
N SER A 120 7.61 -3.26 25.76
CA SER A 120 6.56 -4.12 25.19
C SER A 120 7.16 -5.35 24.51
N LEU A 121 6.70 -6.54 24.92
CA LEU A 121 7.14 -7.80 24.32
C LEU A 121 6.77 -7.91 22.85
N ASN A 122 5.62 -7.37 22.45
CA ASN A 122 5.22 -7.32 21.04
C ASN A 122 6.23 -6.52 20.20
N LEU A 123 6.69 -5.38 20.72
CA LEU A 123 7.72 -4.57 20.07
C LEU A 123 9.07 -5.30 20.02
N ALA A 124 9.43 -5.99 21.11
CA ALA A 124 10.66 -6.77 21.18
C ALA A 124 10.66 -7.90 20.14
N LEU A 125 9.58 -8.67 20.01
CA LEU A 125 9.43 -9.72 18.99
C LEU A 125 9.55 -9.14 17.57
N ARG A 126 8.86 -8.03 17.29
CA ARG A 126 8.90 -7.38 15.97
C ARG A 126 10.30 -6.90 15.59
N LYS A 127 11.05 -6.34 16.55
CA LYS A 127 12.43 -5.89 16.34
C LYS A 127 13.39 -7.07 16.19
N GLU A 128 13.30 -8.07 17.06
CA GLU A 128 14.19 -9.25 17.05
C GLU A 128 14.10 -9.99 15.71
N PHE A 129 12.90 -10.13 15.16
CA PHE A 129 12.67 -10.84 13.89
C PHE A 129 12.51 -9.91 12.68
N ASN A 130 12.79 -8.62 12.84
CA ASN A 130 12.69 -7.60 11.79
C ASN A 130 11.35 -7.65 11.00
N LEU A 131 10.24 -7.81 11.73
CA LEU A 131 8.88 -7.93 11.17
C LEU A 131 8.32 -6.56 10.86
N TYR A 132 8.72 -6.01 9.71
CA TYR A 132 8.58 -4.61 9.40
C TYR A 132 7.23 -4.19 8.82
N ALA A 133 6.44 -5.11 8.28
CA ALA A 133 5.13 -4.82 7.73
C ALA A 133 4.05 -5.53 8.56
N ASN A 134 3.14 -4.76 9.17
CA ASN A 134 1.95 -5.31 9.81
C ASN A 134 0.78 -5.20 8.84
N VAL A 135 0.23 -6.35 8.43
CA VAL A 135 -0.88 -6.48 7.49
C VAL A 135 -2.15 -6.79 8.26
N ARG A 136 -3.17 -5.93 8.12
CA ARG A 136 -4.48 -6.10 8.75
C ARG A 136 -5.57 -5.95 7.69
N PRO A 137 -6.10 -7.06 7.16
CA PRO A 137 -7.27 -7.03 6.31
C PRO A 137 -8.53 -6.72 7.12
N CYS A 138 -9.41 -5.92 6.55
CA CYS A 138 -10.68 -5.52 7.13
C CYS A 138 -11.77 -5.82 6.09
N ARG A 139 -12.52 -6.89 6.33
CA ARG A 139 -13.59 -7.35 5.44
C ARG A 139 -14.89 -7.53 6.21
N SER A 140 -15.99 -7.05 5.63
CA SER A 140 -17.33 -7.32 6.16
C SER A 140 -17.56 -8.83 6.28
N LEU A 141 -17.99 -9.26 7.46
CA LEU A 141 -18.30 -10.67 7.73
C LEU A 141 -19.65 -11.04 7.12
N GLU A 142 -19.66 -12.06 6.28
CA GLU A 142 -20.89 -12.56 5.68
C GLU A 142 -21.85 -13.08 6.77
N GLY A 143 -23.10 -12.62 6.74
CA GLY A 143 -24.13 -12.99 7.71
C GLY A 143 -24.04 -12.31 9.08
N TYR A 144 -23.08 -11.41 9.32
CA TYR A 144 -23.03 -10.55 10.50
C TYR A 144 -23.25 -9.07 10.12
N PRO A 145 -24.46 -8.52 10.30
CA PRO A 145 -24.74 -7.15 9.89
C PRO A 145 -24.04 -6.15 10.81
N THR A 146 -23.33 -5.20 10.22
CA THR A 146 -22.88 -3.97 10.87
C THR A 146 -23.54 -2.77 10.19
N PRO A 147 -23.39 -1.53 10.70
CA PRO A 147 -23.85 -0.33 9.99
C PRO A 147 -23.21 -0.16 8.59
N TYR A 148 -22.07 -0.82 8.34
CA TYR A 148 -21.32 -0.74 7.10
C TYR A 148 -21.50 -2.02 6.27
N LYS A 149 -21.49 -1.90 4.94
CA LYS A 149 -21.63 -3.01 4.01
C LYS A 149 -20.49 -3.01 3.01
N ASN A 150 -20.13 -4.21 2.53
CA ASN A 150 -19.14 -4.41 1.47
C ASN A 150 -17.78 -3.77 1.78
N VAL A 151 -17.38 -3.73 3.06
CA VAL A 151 -16.04 -3.30 3.46
C VAL A 151 -15.06 -4.38 3.01
N ASP A 152 -14.04 -4.00 2.25
CA ASP A 152 -12.93 -4.89 1.85
C ASP A 152 -11.68 -4.06 1.56
N LEU A 153 -10.90 -3.78 2.60
CA LEU A 153 -9.66 -3.02 2.52
C LEU A 153 -8.56 -3.68 3.33
N VAL A 154 -7.31 -3.31 3.07
CA VAL A 154 -6.15 -3.82 3.81
C VAL A 154 -5.27 -2.67 4.26
N THR A 155 -4.99 -2.59 5.56
CA THR A 155 -3.98 -1.67 6.08
C THR A 155 -2.63 -2.36 6.19
N ILE A 156 -1.59 -1.72 5.67
CA ILE A 156 -0.19 -2.10 5.73
C ILE A 156 0.54 -1.03 6.53
N ARG A 157 0.92 -1.40 7.75
CA ARG A 157 1.52 -0.53 8.74
C ARG A 157 3.03 -0.79 8.81
N GLU A 158 3.83 0.27 8.76
CA GLU A 158 5.24 0.22 9.17
C GLU A 158 5.32 -0.16 10.65
N ASN A 159 6.16 -1.13 11.01
CA ASN A 159 6.05 -1.82 12.30
C ASN A 159 7.35 -1.81 13.13
N THR A 160 8.36 -1.03 12.75
CA THR A 160 9.67 -0.99 13.42
C THR A 160 10.08 0.36 13.99
N GLU A 161 9.58 1.46 13.43
CA GLU A 161 9.98 2.83 13.78
C GLU A 161 8.76 3.74 13.95
N GLY A 162 8.88 5.03 13.62
CA GLY A 162 7.87 6.05 13.87
C GLY A 162 7.84 6.51 15.32
N GLU A 163 6.65 6.82 15.81
CA GLU A 163 6.38 7.25 17.18
C GLU A 163 6.62 6.10 18.20
N TYR A 164 6.67 4.85 17.73
CA TYR A 164 6.87 3.64 18.55
C TYR A 164 8.36 3.31 18.74
N SER A 165 9.25 4.22 18.34
CA SER A 165 10.70 4.13 18.59
C SER A 165 11.00 4.05 20.10
N GLY A 166 10.12 4.62 20.94
CA GLY A 166 10.26 4.67 22.39
C GLY A 166 11.39 5.59 22.85
N ILE A 167 11.71 6.61 22.05
CA ILE A 167 12.75 7.59 22.35
C ILE A 167 12.07 8.79 23.02
N GLU A 168 12.12 8.80 24.35
CA GLU A 168 11.50 9.83 25.18
C GLU A 168 12.50 10.33 26.23
N HIS A 169 12.46 11.62 26.55
CA HIS A 169 13.24 12.20 27.64
C HIS A 169 12.56 13.43 28.22
N ILE A 170 12.86 13.69 29.49
CA ILE A 170 12.44 14.91 30.20
C ILE A 170 13.51 15.97 29.89
N ILE A 171 13.12 17.07 29.24
CA ILE A 171 14.04 18.17 28.93
C ILE A 171 14.31 18.97 30.21
N VAL A 172 13.24 19.35 30.88
CA VAL A 172 13.20 19.99 32.20
C VAL A 172 11.96 19.50 32.94
N ASP A 173 11.86 19.76 34.25
CA ASP A 173 10.68 19.38 35.02
C ASP A 173 9.38 19.91 34.35
N GLY A 174 8.40 19.01 34.19
CA GLY A 174 7.15 19.30 33.47
C GLY A 174 7.22 19.31 31.94
N VAL A 175 8.37 19.10 31.30
CA VAL A 175 8.52 19.11 29.83
C VAL A 175 9.11 17.79 29.32
N VAL A 176 8.31 17.04 28.56
CA VAL A 176 8.69 15.75 27.97
C VAL A 176 8.74 15.86 26.45
N GLN A 177 9.79 15.31 25.85
CA GLN A 177 9.90 15.16 24.40
C GLN A 177 9.80 13.69 24.02
N SER A 178 9.01 13.42 22.97
CA SER A 178 8.98 12.14 22.25
C SER A 178 9.48 12.36 20.82
N ILE A 179 10.39 11.50 20.36
CA ILE A 179 11.03 11.62 19.04
C ILE A 179 10.42 10.61 18.07
N LYS A 180 9.69 11.12 17.08
CA LYS A 180 9.29 10.37 15.89
C LYS A 180 10.49 10.19 14.97
N LEU A 181 10.86 8.93 14.71
CA LEU A 181 11.94 8.59 13.78
C LEU A 181 11.37 7.95 12.51
N ILE A 182 11.67 8.53 11.35
CA ILE A 182 11.37 7.94 10.04
C ILE A 182 12.67 7.82 9.26
N THR A 183 12.95 6.63 8.72
CA THR A 183 14.12 6.35 7.92
C THR A 183 13.72 5.97 6.49
N GLU A 184 14.61 6.28 5.56
CA GLU A 184 14.42 5.95 4.14
C GLU A 184 14.35 4.43 3.95
N THR A 185 15.22 3.67 4.61
CA THR A 185 15.28 2.21 4.51
C THR A 185 13.96 1.56 4.93
N ALA A 186 13.39 1.94 6.08
CA ALA A 186 12.14 1.37 6.55
C ALA A 186 10.94 1.81 5.69
N SER A 187 10.93 3.07 5.25
CA SER A 187 9.89 3.60 4.36
C SER A 187 9.89 2.88 3.00
N ARG A 188 11.06 2.65 2.41
CA ARG A 188 11.19 1.95 1.11
C ARG A 188 10.70 0.51 1.18
N ARG A 189 11.10 -0.25 2.22
CA ARG A 189 10.70 -1.67 2.33
C ARG A 189 9.19 -1.84 2.55
N VAL A 190 8.57 -0.99 3.37
CA VAL A 190 7.11 -1.09 3.61
C VAL A 190 6.32 -0.63 2.39
N ALA A 191 6.78 0.41 1.67
CA ALA A 191 6.19 0.82 0.40
C ALA A 191 6.28 -0.30 -0.63
N LYS A 192 7.47 -0.88 -0.81
CA LYS A 192 7.69 -2.02 -1.72
C LYS A 192 6.77 -3.17 -1.39
N PHE A 193 6.72 -3.57 -0.12
CA PHE A 193 5.83 -4.62 0.35
C PHE A 193 4.36 -4.33 0.02
N ALA A 194 3.91 -3.07 0.17
CA ALA A 194 2.52 -2.70 -0.11
C ALA A 194 2.15 -2.84 -1.60
N PHE A 195 3.03 -2.44 -2.51
CA PHE A 195 2.80 -2.61 -3.95
C PHE A 195 2.90 -4.08 -4.38
N GLU A 196 3.86 -4.83 -3.87
CA GLU A 196 3.97 -6.27 -4.13
C GLU A 196 2.77 -7.05 -3.58
N PHE A 197 2.30 -6.70 -2.39
CA PHE A 197 1.06 -7.23 -1.81
C PHE A 197 -0.14 -6.92 -2.71
N ALA A 198 -0.27 -5.67 -3.16
CA ALA A 198 -1.38 -5.28 -4.01
C ALA A 198 -1.42 -6.12 -5.31
N LEU A 199 -0.28 -6.29 -5.97
CA LEU A 199 -0.19 -7.12 -7.17
C LEU A 199 -0.52 -8.59 -6.89
N ARG A 200 0.04 -9.17 -5.81
CA ARG A 200 -0.16 -10.58 -5.48
C ARG A 200 -1.62 -10.92 -5.16
N GLU A 201 -2.30 -10.02 -4.45
CA GLU A 201 -3.70 -10.20 -4.06
C GLU A 201 -4.69 -9.66 -5.10
N GLY A 202 -4.23 -9.22 -6.28
CA GLY A 202 -5.09 -8.67 -7.34
C GLY A 202 -5.78 -7.35 -6.97
N ARG A 203 -5.22 -6.61 -6.02
CA ARG A 203 -5.68 -5.27 -5.59
C ARG A 203 -5.26 -4.24 -6.63
N ARG A 204 -6.04 -3.17 -6.76
CA ARG A 204 -5.88 -2.18 -7.84
C ARG A 204 -5.28 -0.87 -7.38
N LYS A 205 -5.42 -0.53 -6.09
CA LYS A 205 -5.03 0.78 -5.56
C LYS A 205 -4.26 0.69 -4.25
N VAL A 206 -3.18 1.46 -4.15
CA VAL A 206 -2.41 1.71 -2.93
C VAL A 206 -2.51 3.20 -2.59
N THR A 207 -2.98 3.51 -1.38
CA THR A 207 -3.03 4.88 -0.87
C THR A 207 -2.00 5.06 0.25
N ALA A 208 -1.06 5.98 0.09
CA ALA A 208 -0.14 6.36 1.16
C ALA A 208 -0.81 7.36 2.12
N VAL A 209 -0.95 6.99 3.38
CA VAL A 209 -1.58 7.84 4.41
C VAL A 209 -0.51 8.59 5.22
N HIS A 210 -0.66 9.90 5.34
CA HIS A 210 0.36 10.77 5.94
C HIS A 210 -0.22 12.03 6.60
N LYS A 211 0.65 12.82 7.24
CA LYS A 211 0.38 14.17 7.74
C LYS A 211 1.54 15.14 7.41
N ALA A 212 2.12 14.97 6.22
CA ALA A 212 3.23 15.77 5.68
C ALA A 212 2.97 17.29 5.59
N ASN A 213 1.72 17.76 5.69
CA ASN A 213 1.42 19.19 5.80
C ASN A 213 1.94 19.80 7.13
N ILE A 214 1.94 19.01 8.20
CA ILE A 214 2.50 19.38 9.51
C ILE A 214 3.91 18.80 9.67
N MET A 215 4.08 17.49 9.43
CA MET A 215 5.35 16.77 9.57
C MET A 215 6.12 16.72 8.25
N ARG A 216 6.56 17.88 7.78
CA ARG A 216 7.14 18.06 6.44
C ARG A 216 8.35 17.16 6.14
N LEU A 217 9.22 16.93 7.12
CA LEU A 217 10.45 16.15 6.92
C LEU A 217 10.22 14.65 7.08
N SER A 218 9.63 14.22 8.18
CA SER A 218 9.44 12.80 8.50
C SER A 218 8.44 12.14 7.55
N ASP A 219 7.22 12.66 7.47
CA ASP A 219 6.20 12.11 6.56
C ASP A 219 6.50 12.45 5.10
N GLY A 220 7.19 13.57 4.83
CA GLY A 220 7.68 13.89 3.49
C GLY A 220 8.67 12.85 2.97
N LEU A 221 9.57 12.34 3.82
CA LEU A 221 10.48 11.25 3.47
C LEU A 221 9.73 9.96 3.17
N PHE A 222 8.74 9.60 4.01
CA PHE A 222 7.90 8.43 3.79
C PHE A 222 7.16 8.50 2.44
N LEU A 223 6.55 9.65 2.13
CA LEU A 223 5.85 9.86 0.86
C LEU A 223 6.78 9.79 -0.35
N LYS A 224 7.96 10.41 -0.25
CA LYS A 224 8.97 10.31 -1.31
C LYS A 224 9.28 8.84 -1.63
N CYS A 225 9.45 8.00 -0.61
CA CYS A 225 9.70 6.57 -0.82
C CYS A 225 8.51 5.86 -1.47
N CYS A 226 7.27 6.19 -1.07
CA CYS A 226 6.06 5.62 -1.67
C CYS A 226 5.90 6.01 -3.15
N ARG A 227 6.12 7.28 -3.50
CA ARG A 227 6.09 7.78 -4.89
C ARG A 227 7.10 7.08 -5.78
N GLU A 228 8.35 6.98 -5.30
CA GLU A 228 9.41 6.30 -6.05
C GLU A 228 9.12 4.82 -6.25
N GLU A 229 8.43 4.17 -5.31
CA GLU A 229 8.00 2.78 -5.47
C GLU A 229 6.80 2.63 -6.40
N ALA A 230 5.86 3.58 -6.37
CA ALA A 230 4.73 3.63 -7.29
C ALA A 230 5.19 3.68 -8.76
N HIS A 231 6.25 4.44 -9.05
CA HIS A 231 6.82 4.52 -10.41
C HIS A 231 7.30 3.17 -10.93
N LYS A 232 7.68 2.23 -10.05
CA LYS A 232 8.10 0.87 -10.43
C LYS A 232 6.93 -0.08 -10.66
N HIS A 233 5.72 0.32 -10.25
CA HIS A 233 4.50 -0.51 -10.25
C HIS A 233 3.34 0.20 -10.98
N PRO A 234 3.47 0.57 -12.27
CA PRO A 234 2.47 1.36 -12.98
C PRO A 234 1.09 0.68 -13.11
N GLY A 235 1.02 -0.64 -12.93
CA GLY A 235 -0.23 -1.41 -12.93
C GLY A 235 -1.08 -1.25 -11.66
N VAL A 236 -0.58 -0.58 -10.62
CA VAL A 236 -1.30 -0.28 -9.38
C VAL A 236 -1.53 1.23 -9.31
N GLU A 237 -2.78 1.65 -9.14
CA GLU A 237 -3.14 3.05 -8.91
C GLU A 237 -2.51 3.52 -7.59
N PHE A 238 -1.81 4.66 -7.62
CA PHE A 238 -1.24 5.26 -6.43
C PHE A 238 -1.99 6.54 -6.05
N ALA A 239 -2.35 6.66 -4.79
CA ALA A 239 -2.97 7.84 -4.21
C ALA A 239 -2.25 8.25 -2.92
N GLU A 240 -2.44 9.51 -2.53
CA GLU A 240 -1.95 10.06 -1.27
C GLU A 240 -3.12 10.71 -0.55
N ALA A 241 -3.19 10.54 0.76
CA ALA A 241 -4.27 11.11 1.55
C ALA A 241 -3.79 11.51 2.95
N TYR A 242 -4.31 12.64 3.44
CA TYR A 242 -4.08 13.05 4.81
C TYR A 242 -4.81 12.14 5.80
N LEU A 243 -4.15 11.81 6.91
CA LEU A 243 -4.69 10.93 7.95
C LEU A 243 -6.10 11.32 8.41
N ASP A 244 -6.33 12.60 8.66
CA ASP A 244 -7.64 13.12 9.08
C ASP A 244 -8.71 12.96 8.01
N THR A 245 -8.36 13.21 6.75
CA THR A 245 -9.26 13.00 5.60
C THR A 245 -9.59 11.51 5.45
N VAL A 246 -8.60 10.63 5.62
CA VAL A 246 -8.83 9.18 5.60
C VAL A 246 -9.76 8.78 6.74
N CYS A 247 -9.51 9.21 7.98
CA CYS A 247 -10.40 8.91 9.10
C CYS A 247 -11.85 9.36 8.84
N LEU A 248 -12.04 10.59 8.34
CA LEU A 248 -13.37 11.13 8.01
C LEU A 248 -14.06 10.31 6.91
N ASN A 249 -13.36 10.07 5.80
CA ASN A 249 -13.92 9.37 4.65
C ASN A 249 -14.15 7.88 4.96
N MET A 250 -13.32 7.27 5.79
CA MET A 250 -13.42 5.86 6.19
C MET A 250 -14.70 5.56 6.95
N VAL A 251 -15.15 6.47 7.82
CA VAL A 251 -16.43 6.32 8.54
C VAL A 251 -17.64 6.76 7.72
N GLN A 252 -17.44 7.44 6.60
CA GLN A 252 -18.52 7.83 5.68
C GLN A 252 -18.77 6.76 4.62
N ASP A 253 -17.70 6.36 3.93
CA ASP A 253 -17.73 5.32 2.90
C ASP A 253 -16.39 4.57 2.87
N PRO A 254 -16.25 3.46 3.60
CA PRO A 254 -15.02 2.67 3.58
C PRO A 254 -14.77 1.93 2.25
N THR A 255 -15.77 1.83 1.37
CA THR A 255 -15.65 1.06 0.11
C THR A 255 -14.78 1.73 -0.95
N GLN A 256 -14.43 3.01 -0.73
CA GLN A 256 -13.52 3.76 -1.59
C GLN A 256 -12.04 3.35 -1.42
N PHE A 257 -11.70 2.62 -0.35
CA PHE A 257 -10.34 2.23 -0.02
C PHE A 257 -10.04 0.80 -0.42
N ASP A 258 -8.79 0.56 -0.83
CA ASP A 258 -8.29 -0.76 -1.22
C ASP A 258 -7.10 -1.13 -0.33
N VAL A 259 -5.86 -0.87 -0.74
CA VAL A 259 -4.68 -1.01 0.12
C VAL A 259 -4.27 0.36 0.68
N LEU A 260 -4.06 0.45 2.00
CA LEU A 260 -3.57 1.64 2.68
C LEU A 260 -2.18 1.36 3.27
N VAL A 261 -1.17 2.15 2.91
CA VAL A 261 0.20 2.05 3.47
C VAL A 261 0.55 3.28 4.29
N MET A 262 1.12 3.09 5.49
CA MET A 262 1.33 4.21 6.42
C MET A 262 2.39 3.98 7.50
N PRO A 263 2.94 5.07 8.10
CA PRO A 263 3.78 5.00 9.29
C PRO A 263 3.08 4.39 10.51
N ASN A 264 3.89 4.01 11.50
CA ASN A 264 3.52 3.12 12.59
C ASN A 264 2.28 3.54 13.41
N LEU A 265 2.26 4.75 13.97
CA LEU A 265 1.13 5.22 14.79
C LEU A 265 -0.18 5.32 14.00
N TYR A 266 -0.11 5.75 12.74
CA TYR A 266 -1.29 5.90 11.89
C TYR A 266 -1.89 4.56 11.56
N GLY A 267 -1.03 3.57 11.30
CA GLY A 267 -1.41 2.19 11.09
C GLY A 267 -2.13 1.60 12.29
N ASP A 268 -1.69 1.91 13.51
CA ASP A 268 -2.38 1.45 14.73
C ASP A 268 -3.80 2.01 14.79
N ILE A 269 -3.93 3.33 14.71
CA ILE A 269 -5.22 4.03 14.84
C ILE A 269 -6.19 3.62 13.73
N LEU A 270 -5.75 3.65 12.47
CA LEU A 270 -6.64 3.39 11.34
C LEU A 270 -7.07 1.93 11.27
N SER A 271 -6.20 0.99 11.60
CA SER A 271 -6.57 -0.43 11.57
C SER A 271 -7.55 -0.81 12.68
N ASP A 272 -7.43 -0.19 13.86
CA ASP A 272 -8.42 -0.35 14.94
C ASP A 272 -9.76 0.33 14.59
N LEU A 273 -9.73 1.50 13.94
CA LEU A 273 -10.93 2.13 13.37
C LEU A 273 -11.61 1.17 12.37
N CYS A 274 -10.84 0.57 11.46
CA CYS A 274 -11.33 -0.41 10.50
C CYS A 274 -11.98 -1.62 11.18
N ALA A 275 -11.39 -2.12 12.28
CA ALA A 275 -11.99 -3.21 13.05
C ALA A 275 -13.41 -2.87 13.52
N GLY A 276 -13.63 -1.64 13.98
CA GLY A 276 -14.96 -1.14 14.37
C GLY A 276 -16.01 -1.20 13.24
N LEU A 277 -15.59 -1.12 11.97
CA LEU A 277 -16.50 -1.16 10.83
C LEU A 277 -17.08 -2.56 10.57
N VAL A 278 -16.32 -3.61 10.88
CA VAL A 278 -16.62 -5.00 10.47
C VAL A 278 -17.04 -5.93 11.60
N GLY A 279 -17.08 -5.44 12.84
CA GLY A 279 -17.58 -6.20 14.00
C GLY A 279 -16.72 -6.12 15.25
N GLY A 280 -15.61 -5.38 15.20
CA GLY A 280 -14.72 -5.13 16.34
C GLY A 280 -13.44 -5.97 16.32
N LEU A 281 -12.61 -5.79 17.34
CA LEU A 281 -11.29 -6.40 17.43
C LEU A 281 -11.31 -7.93 17.55
N GLY A 282 -12.44 -8.51 17.98
CA GLY A 282 -12.64 -9.96 18.13
C GLY A 282 -12.66 -10.74 16.82
N VAL A 283 -12.78 -10.04 15.68
CA VAL A 283 -12.89 -10.66 14.35
C VAL A 283 -11.81 -10.20 13.36
N THR A 284 -10.94 -9.28 13.76
CA THR A 284 -9.89 -8.76 12.88
C THR A 284 -8.56 -9.50 13.04
N PRO A 285 -8.06 -10.15 11.99
CA PRO A 285 -6.76 -10.83 12.02
C PRO A 285 -5.60 -9.87 11.72
N SER A 286 -4.38 -10.29 12.01
CA SER A 286 -3.19 -9.59 11.56
C SER A 286 -1.99 -10.51 11.29
N GLY A 287 -1.08 -10.04 10.43
CA GLY A 287 0.18 -10.69 10.14
C GLY A 287 1.35 -9.71 10.17
N ASN A 288 2.37 -9.99 10.97
CA ASN A 288 3.62 -9.24 10.97
C ASN A 288 4.61 -9.97 10.07
N ILE A 289 5.03 -9.32 8.98
CA ILE A 289 5.86 -9.90 7.94
C ILE A 289 7.24 -9.25 7.96
N GLY A 290 8.27 -10.08 7.94
CA GLY A 290 9.67 -9.69 7.76
C GLY A 290 10.29 -10.40 6.55
N GLU A 291 11.58 -10.14 6.30
CA GLU A 291 12.30 -10.77 5.18
C GLU A 291 12.58 -12.25 5.41
N SER A 292 12.85 -12.65 6.65
CA SER A 292 13.25 -14.00 7.04
C SER A 292 12.17 -14.80 7.76
N GLY A 293 11.00 -14.21 8.01
CA GLY A 293 9.91 -14.87 8.70
C GLY A 293 8.65 -14.04 8.88
N ALA A 294 7.62 -14.66 9.43
CA ALA A 294 6.31 -14.05 9.66
C ALA A 294 5.70 -14.52 10.99
N ILE A 295 5.08 -13.62 11.73
CA ILE A 295 4.31 -13.92 12.93
C ILE A 295 2.89 -13.39 12.78
N PHE A 296 1.92 -14.29 12.83
CA PHE A 296 0.50 -13.98 12.75
C PHE A 296 -0.10 -13.84 14.14
N GLU A 297 -0.97 -12.85 14.33
CA GLU A 297 -1.50 -12.51 15.66
C GLU A 297 -2.90 -11.89 15.58
N SER A 298 -3.70 -12.11 16.62
CA SER A 298 -4.93 -11.35 16.85
C SER A 298 -4.60 -9.88 17.16
N VAL A 299 -5.43 -8.96 16.69
CA VAL A 299 -5.27 -7.52 16.99
C VAL A 299 -5.64 -7.18 18.45
N HIS A 300 -6.61 -7.88 19.03
CA HIS A 300 -7.11 -7.59 20.37
C HIS A 300 -6.08 -7.86 21.48
N GLY A 301 -6.30 -7.24 22.65
CA GLY A 301 -5.50 -7.45 23.86
C GLY A 301 -5.81 -8.76 24.59
N THR A 302 -5.33 -8.86 25.83
CA THR A 302 -5.39 -10.09 26.66
C THR A 302 -6.76 -10.34 27.31
N ALA A 303 -7.66 -9.35 27.33
CA ALA A 303 -9.01 -9.44 27.91
C ALA A 303 -9.06 -10.18 29.28
N PRO A 304 -8.34 -9.66 30.31
CA PRO A 304 -8.16 -10.37 31.57
C PRO A 304 -9.47 -10.58 32.36
N ASP A 305 -10.50 -9.78 32.08
CA ASP A 305 -11.83 -9.87 32.68
C ASP A 305 -12.61 -11.13 32.28
N ILE A 306 -12.31 -11.73 31.13
CA ILE A 306 -12.94 -12.95 30.62
C ILE A 306 -11.99 -14.15 30.51
N ALA A 307 -10.70 -13.98 30.80
CA ALA A 307 -9.70 -15.04 30.74
C ALA A 307 -10.09 -16.27 31.57
N GLY A 308 -10.03 -17.45 30.93
CA GLY A 308 -10.32 -18.74 31.57
C GLY A 308 -11.81 -19.01 31.83
N LYS A 309 -12.71 -18.16 31.31
CA LYS A 309 -14.17 -18.32 31.47
C LYS A 309 -14.83 -19.02 30.29
N ASP A 310 -14.07 -19.44 29.27
CA ASP A 310 -14.58 -20.01 28.01
C ASP A 310 -15.51 -19.03 27.27
N LEU A 311 -15.31 -17.71 27.43
CA LEU A 311 -16.16 -16.67 26.83
C LEU A 311 -15.52 -15.96 25.64
N ALA A 312 -14.21 -16.16 25.41
CA ALA A 312 -13.50 -15.45 24.36
C ALA A 312 -13.93 -15.88 22.96
N ASN A 313 -13.92 -14.93 22.02
CA ASN A 313 -14.12 -15.21 20.61
C ASN A 313 -12.78 -15.58 19.96
N PRO A 314 -12.62 -16.82 19.44
CA PRO A 314 -11.37 -17.23 18.80
C PRO A 314 -11.22 -16.73 17.35
N THR A 315 -12.21 -16.03 16.80
CA THR A 315 -12.27 -15.66 15.37
C THR A 315 -11.04 -14.89 14.91
N ALA A 316 -10.62 -13.83 15.61
CA ALA A 316 -9.45 -13.03 15.20
C ALA A 316 -8.16 -13.86 15.10
N LEU A 317 -7.88 -14.72 16.08
CA LEU A 317 -6.70 -15.57 16.05
C LEU A 317 -6.83 -16.69 15.00
N LEU A 318 -8.04 -17.25 14.84
CA LEU A 318 -8.32 -18.26 13.82
C LEU A 318 -8.09 -17.72 12.41
N LEU A 319 -8.61 -16.52 12.11
CA LEU A 319 -8.40 -15.85 10.83
C LEU A 319 -6.94 -15.43 10.63
N SER A 320 -6.21 -15.12 11.71
CA SER A 320 -4.75 -14.92 11.64
C SER A 320 -4.03 -16.23 11.29
N GLY A 321 -4.50 -17.36 11.82
CA GLY A 321 -4.09 -18.70 11.39
C GLY A 321 -4.43 -19.00 9.93
N VAL A 322 -5.57 -18.55 9.41
CA VAL A 322 -5.91 -18.64 7.98
C VAL A 322 -4.92 -17.84 7.14
N MET A 323 -4.59 -16.59 7.53
CA MET A 323 -3.55 -15.79 6.87
C MET A 323 -2.19 -16.51 6.87
N MET A 324 -1.84 -17.17 7.98
CA MET A 324 -0.63 -17.99 8.09
C MET A 324 -0.63 -19.15 7.09
N LEU A 325 -1.75 -19.88 6.97
CA LEU A 325 -1.87 -20.98 6.01
C LEU A 325 -1.72 -20.49 4.57
N ARG A 326 -2.29 -19.34 4.21
CA ARG A 326 -2.08 -18.73 2.88
C ARG A 326 -0.62 -18.37 2.65
N HIS A 327 0.06 -17.81 3.64
CA HIS A 327 1.49 -17.53 3.57
C HIS A 327 2.34 -18.81 3.40
N MET A 328 1.89 -19.94 3.96
CA MET A 328 2.50 -21.26 3.80
C MET A 328 2.13 -21.97 2.50
N GLN A 329 1.34 -21.35 1.61
CA GLN A 329 0.81 -21.95 0.39
C GLN A 329 -0.15 -23.13 0.65
N LEU A 330 -0.79 -23.16 1.82
CA LEU A 330 -1.81 -24.15 2.22
C LEU A 330 -3.22 -23.59 1.98
N GLY A 331 -3.48 -23.08 0.78
CA GLY A 331 -4.71 -22.36 0.41
C GLY A 331 -6.00 -23.15 0.63
N GLU A 332 -6.03 -24.43 0.23
CA GLU A 332 -7.22 -25.26 0.40
C GLU A 332 -7.65 -25.43 1.86
N PHE A 333 -6.69 -25.53 2.78
CA PHE A 333 -6.98 -25.60 4.21
C PHE A 333 -7.47 -24.25 4.73
N ALA A 334 -6.85 -23.15 4.27
CA ALA A 334 -7.24 -21.79 4.61
C ALA A 334 -8.70 -21.52 4.20
N ASP A 335 -9.07 -21.81 2.94
CA ASP A 335 -10.40 -21.60 2.39
C ASP A 335 -11.46 -22.37 3.16
N ARG A 336 -11.18 -23.64 3.49
CA ARG A 336 -12.12 -24.49 4.23
C ARG A 336 -12.36 -24.00 5.66
N ILE A 337 -11.30 -23.61 6.37
CA ILE A 337 -11.40 -23.13 7.75
C ILE A 337 -12.08 -21.76 7.79
N GLU A 338 -11.70 -20.85 6.90
CA GLU A 338 -12.30 -19.52 6.77
C GLU A 338 -13.79 -19.63 6.48
N LYS A 339 -14.18 -20.42 5.47
CA LYS A 339 -15.59 -20.65 5.14
C LYS A 339 -16.36 -21.23 6.33
N ALA A 340 -15.82 -22.25 7.01
CA ALA A 340 -16.50 -22.84 8.16
C ALA A 340 -16.69 -21.84 9.31
N CYS A 341 -15.71 -20.96 9.54
CA CYS A 341 -15.79 -19.89 10.53
C CYS A 341 -16.86 -18.86 10.15
N LEU A 342 -16.80 -18.31 8.94
CA LEU A 342 -17.74 -17.30 8.44
C LEU A 342 -19.18 -17.84 8.39
N ASP A 343 -19.38 -19.05 7.88
CA ASP A 343 -20.70 -19.66 7.87
C ASP A 343 -21.24 -19.85 9.32
N SER A 344 -20.36 -20.11 10.31
CA SER A 344 -20.74 -20.31 11.72
C SER A 344 -21.21 -19.01 12.37
N ILE A 345 -20.53 -17.92 12.02
CA ILE A 345 -20.95 -16.58 12.39
C ILE A 345 -22.27 -16.25 11.68
N GLY A 346 -22.40 -16.52 10.38
CA GLY A 346 -23.59 -16.19 9.60
C GLY A 346 -24.87 -16.89 10.06
N ASP A 347 -24.82 -18.17 10.41
CA ASP A 347 -25.95 -18.95 10.94
C ASP A 347 -26.46 -18.45 12.31
N GLY A 348 -25.61 -17.74 13.07
CA GLY A 348 -26.01 -17.09 14.32
C GLY A 348 -26.16 -17.99 15.55
N ARG A 349 -26.31 -19.31 15.37
CA ARG A 349 -26.57 -20.26 16.47
C ARG A 349 -25.46 -20.35 17.51
N ALA A 350 -24.21 -20.20 17.08
CA ALA A 350 -23.04 -20.37 17.94
C ALA A 350 -22.23 -19.08 18.10
N ARG A 351 -22.83 -17.90 17.91
CA ARG A 351 -22.12 -16.62 18.10
C ARG A 351 -21.70 -16.47 19.57
N THR A 352 -20.48 -15.99 19.76
CA THR A 352 -19.97 -15.55 21.06
C THR A 352 -20.61 -14.22 21.48
N LYS A 353 -20.41 -13.85 22.74
CA LYS A 353 -21.10 -12.70 23.37
C LYS A 353 -20.81 -11.35 22.71
N ASP A 354 -19.57 -11.15 22.23
CA ASP A 354 -19.15 -9.96 21.49
C ASP A 354 -19.86 -9.79 20.15
N LEU A 355 -20.32 -10.90 19.55
CA LEU A 355 -21.15 -10.92 18.34
C LEU A 355 -22.65 -11.02 18.64
N GLY A 356 -23.06 -10.69 19.88
CA GLY A 356 -24.46 -10.69 20.31
C GLY A 356 -25.08 -12.07 20.55
N GLY A 357 -24.27 -13.13 20.59
CA GLY A 357 -24.75 -14.48 20.90
C GLY A 357 -24.52 -14.90 22.37
N GLY A 358 -24.72 -16.18 22.66
CA GLY A 358 -24.56 -16.76 23.99
C GLY A 358 -23.62 -17.97 24.04
N ALA A 359 -22.96 -18.29 22.93
CA ALA A 359 -22.10 -19.46 22.86
C ALA A 359 -20.76 -19.24 23.56
N THR A 360 -20.22 -20.31 24.12
CA THR A 360 -18.87 -20.33 24.68
C THR A 360 -17.81 -20.49 23.58
N CYS A 361 -16.54 -20.20 23.90
CA CYS A 361 -15.40 -20.42 23.01
C CYS A 361 -15.37 -21.87 22.52
N SER A 362 -15.54 -22.83 23.44
CA SER A 362 -15.60 -24.25 23.11
C SER A 362 -16.79 -24.60 22.21
N GLN A 363 -17.99 -24.11 22.51
CA GLN A 363 -19.18 -24.36 21.66
C GLN A 363 -19.02 -23.81 20.23
N PHE A 364 -18.44 -22.62 20.09
CA PHE A 364 -18.15 -22.04 18.77
C PHE A 364 -17.10 -22.87 18.02
N THR A 365 -16.05 -23.31 18.73
CA THR A 365 -15.00 -24.21 18.20
C THR A 365 -15.59 -25.51 17.67
N ASP A 366 -16.45 -26.17 18.46
CA ASP A 366 -17.07 -27.44 18.11
C ASP A 366 -18.02 -27.29 16.93
N THR A 367 -18.72 -26.16 16.84
CA THR A 367 -19.59 -25.82 15.70
C THR A 367 -18.77 -25.71 14.40
N ILE A 368 -17.62 -25.03 14.44
CA ILE A 368 -16.72 -24.92 13.28
C ILE A 368 -16.19 -26.31 12.90
N CYS A 369 -15.76 -27.12 13.87
CA CYS A 369 -15.25 -28.47 13.63
C CYS A 369 -16.31 -29.39 12.98
N SER A 370 -17.57 -29.28 13.43
CA SER A 370 -18.68 -30.15 13.01
C SER A 370 -19.17 -29.87 11.59
N ARG A 371 -18.97 -28.65 11.07
CA ARG A 371 -19.37 -28.28 9.70
C ARG A 371 -18.63 -29.03 8.59
N ARG A 372 -17.60 -29.81 8.94
CA ARG A 372 -16.94 -30.75 8.00
C ARG A 372 -17.78 -31.98 7.62
N ALA A 373 -18.86 -32.31 8.34
CA ALA A 373 -19.58 -33.58 8.12
C ALA A 373 -20.55 -33.59 6.92
N SER A 374 -21.00 -32.43 6.42
CA SER A 374 -22.10 -32.37 5.44
C SER A 374 -21.67 -32.14 3.98
N ALA A 375 -20.38 -32.14 3.67
CA ALA A 375 -19.85 -31.85 2.33
C ALA A 375 -19.27 -33.08 1.60
N MET A 376 -19.87 -34.26 1.80
CA MET A 376 -19.68 -35.41 0.92
C MET A 376 -21.03 -35.78 0.29
N SER A 377 -21.47 -34.98 -0.68
CA SER A 377 -22.38 -35.44 -1.73
C SER A 377 -21.64 -35.44 -3.06
N THR A 378 -21.81 -36.56 -3.75
CA THR A 378 -21.23 -37.02 -5.03
C THR A 378 -21.09 -35.92 -6.10
N PRO A 379 -20.07 -35.96 -7.00
CA PRO A 379 -19.92 -34.99 -8.08
C PRO A 379 -21.13 -35.02 -9.03
N GLY A 380 -22.05 -34.07 -8.81
CA GLY A 380 -23.15 -33.76 -9.70
C GLY A 380 -22.67 -32.84 -10.81
N GLN A 381 -23.08 -33.17 -12.03
CA GLN A 381 -22.71 -32.51 -13.28
C GLN A 381 -22.79 -30.97 -13.22
N PRO A 382 -21.90 -30.26 -13.97
CA PRO A 382 -22.07 -28.82 -14.17
C PRO A 382 -23.36 -28.53 -14.94
N PRO A 383 -24.07 -27.43 -14.63
CA PRO A 383 -25.26 -27.04 -15.36
C PRO A 383 -24.93 -26.77 -16.84
N SER A 384 -25.73 -27.38 -17.70
CA SER A 384 -25.73 -27.22 -19.15
C SER A 384 -26.03 -25.78 -19.56
N TYR A 385 -25.11 -25.17 -20.30
CA TYR A 385 -25.42 -23.99 -21.11
C TYR A 385 -25.55 -24.47 -22.56
N GLU A 386 -26.76 -24.36 -23.11
CA GLU A 386 -27.01 -24.64 -24.52
C GLU A 386 -26.22 -23.69 -25.41
N SER A 387 -25.78 -24.25 -26.54
CA SER A 387 -24.93 -23.61 -27.54
C SER A 387 -25.75 -23.18 -28.75
N SER A 388 -25.44 -22.00 -29.27
CA SER A 388 -25.49 -21.68 -30.71
C SER A 388 -24.31 -20.74 -30.96
N GLY A 389 -23.19 -21.25 -31.48
CA GLY A 389 -22.81 -21.22 -32.92
C GLY A 389 -22.22 -19.84 -33.24
N ASP A 390 -20.94 -19.61 -33.52
CA ASP A 390 -19.97 -20.36 -34.32
C ASP A 390 -18.52 -20.07 -33.88
N CYS A 391 -17.64 -21.06 -34.04
CA CYS A 391 -16.21 -20.96 -33.75
C CYS A 391 -15.40 -21.01 -35.05
N LYS A 392 -14.52 -20.04 -35.31
CA LYS A 392 -13.31 -20.24 -36.14
C LYS A 392 -12.08 -19.44 -35.65
N LYS A 393 -11.17 -20.21 -35.02
CA LYS A 393 -9.68 -20.18 -34.98
C LYS A 393 -8.92 -18.89 -34.62
N ALA A 394 -8.17 -18.95 -33.51
CA ALA A 394 -6.98 -18.12 -33.19
C ALA A 394 -5.69 -18.72 -33.81
N PRO A 395 -4.60 -17.93 -34.06
CA PRO A 395 -3.55 -17.65 -33.03
C PRO A 395 -2.75 -16.33 -33.27
N PRO A 396 -1.61 -16.00 -32.58
CA PRO A 396 -1.17 -16.22 -31.19
C PRO A 396 -0.85 -14.89 -30.42
N LEU A 397 -0.47 -15.03 -29.14
CA LEU A 397 -0.08 -14.00 -28.14
C LEU A 397 0.96 -12.95 -28.59
N ASP A 398 0.82 -11.69 -28.14
CA ASP A 398 1.94 -10.96 -27.51
C ASP A 398 1.53 -9.70 -26.70
N SER A 399 2.30 -9.49 -25.62
CA SER A 399 2.70 -8.27 -24.87
C SER A 399 1.67 -7.23 -24.33
N SER A 400 1.75 -7.08 -22.98
CA SER A 400 1.45 -5.97 -22.04
C SER A 400 1.35 -4.50 -22.54
N PRO A 401 1.02 -3.46 -21.70
CA PRO A 401 0.46 -3.41 -20.34
C PRO A 401 -0.73 -2.42 -20.12
N SER A 402 -1.41 -2.64 -18.99
CA SER A 402 -2.22 -1.75 -18.12
C SER A 402 -2.46 -0.26 -18.44
N LYS A 403 -3.75 0.13 -18.46
CA LYS A 403 -4.29 1.50 -18.41
C LYS A 403 -4.46 1.99 -16.95
N GLN A 404 -3.95 3.19 -16.64
CA GLN A 404 -4.37 4.04 -15.51
C GLN A 404 -5.50 5.00 -15.97
N ALA A 405 -6.50 5.24 -15.11
CA ALA A 405 -7.62 6.19 -15.30
C ALA A 405 -7.16 7.61 -14.88
N GLN A 406 -7.22 8.65 -15.71
CA GLN A 406 -8.39 9.43 -16.16
C GLN A 406 -9.29 9.97 -15.02
N PHE A 407 -9.06 11.24 -14.67
CA PHE A 407 -10.04 12.12 -14.03
C PHE A 407 -11.30 12.23 -14.89
N GLY A 408 -12.45 12.31 -14.22
CA GLY A 408 -13.78 12.14 -14.79
C GLY A 408 -14.07 13.00 -16.02
N VAL A 409 -14.22 12.32 -17.16
CA VAL A 409 -15.11 12.69 -18.26
C VAL A 409 -16.12 11.56 -18.35
N GLY A 410 -17.40 11.88 -18.59
CA GLY A 410 -18.51 10.92 -18.61
C GLY A 410 -18.18 9.62 -19.37
N ARG A 411 -18.74 8.50 -18.89
CA ARG A 411 -18.56 7.14 -19.42
C ARG A 411 -18.84 7.08 -20.93
N ARG A 412 -17.85 7.41 -21.79
CA ARG A 412 -17.74 7.01 -23.21
C ARG A 412 -16.44 7.35 -23.96
N ASN A 413 -15.45 8.07 -23.43
CA ASN A 413 -14.22 8.41 -24.19
C ASN A 413 -12.92 7.97 -23.49
N GLN A 414 -12.43 6.76 -23.81
CA GLN A 414 -11.10 6.29 -23.38
C GLN A 414 -10.01 6.76 -24.36
N LEU A 415 -9.10 7.61 -23.85
CA LEU A 415 -7.69 7.79 -24.21
C LEU A 415 -7.32 7.94 -25.70
N TYR A 416 -7.27 9.19 -26.18
CA TYR A 416 -6.58 9.55 -27.42
C TYR A 416 -5.34 10.43 -27.22
N LEU A 417 -5.15 11.04 -26.05
CA LEU A 417 -4.03 11.96 -25.80
C LEU A 417 -3.16 11.48 -24.63
N SER A 418 -1.84 11.55 -24.79
CA SER A 418 -0.88 11.16 -23.75
C SER A 418 0.32 12.10 -23.71
N TRP A 419 0.83 12.37 -22.51
CA TRP A 419 2.09 13.10 -22.32
C TRP A 419 3.26 12.14 -22.41
N VAL A 420 4.18 12.41 -23.33
CA VAL A 420 5.36 11.56 -23.55
C VAL A 420 6.60 12.31 -23.10
N PRO A 421 7.37 11.76 -22.14
CA PRO A 421 8.59 12.41 -21.65
C PRO A 421 9.68 12.42 -22.73
N VAL A 422 10.35 13.57 -22.85
CA VAL A 422 11.52 13.80 -23.70
C VAL A 422 12.69 14.14 -22.79
N ALA A 423 13.61 13.19 -22.62
CA ALA A 423 14.84 13.38 -21.87
C ALA A 423 15.77 14.39 -22.57
N ARG A 424 16.79 14.89 -21.86
CA ARG A 424 17.74 15.89 -22.37
C ARG A 424 18.33 15.49 -23.73
N GLY A 425 18.00 16.27 -24.77
CA GLY A 425 18.46 16.02 -26.14
C GLY A 425 17.78 14.85 -26.86
N GLY A 426 16.70 14.31 -26.29
CA GLY A 426 15.85 13.30 -26.90
C GLY A 426 15.07 13.82 -28.11
N ARG A 427 14.65 12.92 -28.97
CA ARG A 427 13.87 13.25 -30.18
C ARG A 427 12.39 13.35 -29.83
N ILE A 428 11.73 14.40 -30.32
CA ILE A 428 10.27 14.56 -30.21
C ILE A 428 9.59 13.43 -31.01
N PRO A 429 8.67 12.65 -30.40
CA PRO A 429 7.90 11.60 -31.08
C PRO A 429 7.18 12.11 -32.32
N ASP A 430 7.05 11.26 -33.35
CA ASP A 430 6.38 11.63 -34.60
C ASP A 430 4.87 11.83 -34.46
N ARG A 431 4.29 11.40 -33.33
CA ARG A 431 2.87 11.59 -32.99
C ARG A 431 2.60 12.78 -32.07
N ALA A 432 3.60 13.61 -31.79
CA ALA A 432 3.41 14.83 -31.02
C ALA A 432 2.43 15.76 -31.76
N ILE A 433 1.53 16.40 -31.02
CA ILE A 433 0.55 17.32 -31.59
C ILE A 433 1.29 18.54 -32.12
N GLU A 434 1.42 18.57 -33.45
CA GLU A 434 1.85 19.72 -34.22
C GLU A 434 0.62 20.57 -34.57
N GLY A 435 0.74 21.89 -34.42
CA GLY A 435 -0.27 22.79 -34.97
C GLY A 435 -0.14 22.80 -36.47
N ARG A 436 -1.24 22.54 -37.18
CA ARG A 436 -1.33 22.64 -38.65
C ARG A 436 -0.77 23.95 -39.25
N ASP A 437 -0.59 24.98 -38.43
CA ASP A 437 -0.21 26.33 -38.83
C ASP A 437 1.11 26.83 -38.18
N SER A 438 1.80 25.98 -37.40
CA SER A 438 2.98 26.38 -36.65
C SER A 438 4.21 25.62 -37.12
N ALA A 439 5.23 26.32 -37.63
CA ALA A 439 6.45 25.76 -38.19
C ALA A 439 7.21 24.86 -37.20
N GLY A 440 6.87 23.56 -37.15
CA GLY A 440 7.62 22.55 -36.41
C GLY A 440 7.61 22.70 -34.88
N THR A 441 6.61 23.37 -34.31
CA THR A 441 6.43 23.50 -32.85
C THR A 441 5.32 22.60 -32.33
N PHE A 442 5.55 22.02 -31.15
CA PHE A 442 4.69 21.03 -30.51
C PHE A 442 4.22 21.54 -29.14
N VAL A 443 3.02 21.10 -28.75
CA VAL A 443 2.51 21.31 -27.40
C VAL A 443 3.37 20.53 -26.42
N ALA A 444 3.99 21.25 -25.48
CA ALA A 444 4.87 20.68 -24.48
C ALA A 444 4.50 21.16 -23.08
N ARG A 445 5.05 20.52 -22.05
CA ARG A 445 5.01 21.01 -20.68
C ARG A 445 6.27 20.66 -19.92
N ALA A 446 6.60 21.45 -18.91
CA ALA A 446 7.78 21.20 -18.09
C ALA A 446 7.53 21.55 -16.62
N HIS A 447 8.26 20.88 -15.74
CA HIS A 447 8.24 21.17 -14.31
C HIS A 447 9.10 22.38 -13.97
N HIS A 448 8.53 23.33 -13.22
CA HIS A 448 9.26 24.44 -12.62
C HIS A 448 8.84 24.63 -11.17
N GLY A 449 9.68 24.21 -10.22
CA GLY A 449 9.28 24.18 -8.80
C GLY A 449 8.07 23.27 -8.59
N TYR A 450 6.96 23.85 -8.11
CA TYR A 450 5.68 23.16 -7.95
C TYR A 450 4.72 23.34 -9.14
N HIS A 451 5.11 24.09 -10.17
CA HIS A 451 4.31 24.30 -11.37
C HIS A 451 4.57 23.19 -12.39
N MET A 452 3.51 22.76 -13.08
CA MET A 452 3.60 22.07 -14.37
C MET A 452 3.17 23.07 -15.44
N LEU A 453 4.13 23.62 -16.18
CA LEU A 453 3.89 24.74 -17.09
C LEU A 453 3.74 24.26 -18.53
N PRO A 454 2.57 24.44 -19.18
CA PRO A 454 2.44 24.23 -20.61
C PRO A 454 3.22 25.28 -21.40
N GLY A 455 3.75 24.86 -22.55
CA GLY A 455 4.63 25.66 -23.38
C GLY A 455 4.87 25.02 -24.75
N LYS A 456 6.01 25.33 -25.35
CA LYS A 456 6.36 24.92 -26.72
C LYS A 456 7.69 24.16 -26.77
N ALA A 457 7.76 23.13 -27.60
CA ALA A 457 9.00 22.49 -28.02
C ALA A 457 9.11 22.54 -29.55
N ALA A 458 10.32 22.50 -30.12
CA ALA A 458 10.52 22.48 -31.57
C ALA A 458 11.50 21.38 -31.96
N ARG A 459 11.31 20.78 -33.16
CA ARG A 459 12.27 19.80 -33.69
C ARG A 459 13.63 20.48 -33.88
N GLY A 460 14.68 19.93 -33.25
CA GLY A 460 16.04 20.48 -33.26
C GLY A 460 16.40 21.34 -32.06
N HIS A 461 15.42 21.80 -31.27
CA HIS A 461 15.68 22.46 -29.98
C HIS A 461 15.80 21.39 -28.90
N LYS A 462 16.83 21.50 -28.04
CA LYS A 462 17.11 20.53 -26.96
C LYS A 462 16.31 20.80 -25.67
N CYS A 463 15.31 21.68 -25.73
CA CYS A 463 14.53 22.13 -24.58
C CYS A 463 13.10 22.55 -24.97
N CYS A 464 12.20 22.47 -24.00
CA CYS A 464 10.89 23.14 -24.01
C CYS A 464 11.03 24.55 -23.47
N HIS A 465 10.21 25.47 -23.97
CA HIS A 465 10.10 26.83 -23.47
C HIS A 465 8.71 27.05 -22.89
N ALA A 466 8.61 27.57 -21.67
CA ALA A 466 7.34 27.88 -21.02
C ALA A 466 7.39 29.26 -20.34
N SER A 467 6.24 29.92 -20.25
CA SER A 467 6.12 31.21 -19.56
C SER A 467 6.04 31.03 -18.05
N HIS A 468 6.71 31.89 -17.30
CA HIS A 468 6.51 32.00 -15.87
C HIS A 468 6.99 33.36 -15.36
N ALA A 469 6.20 33.99 -14.49
CA ALA A 469 6.54 35.24 -13.80
C ALA A 469 7.09 36.34 -14.74
N GLY A 470 6.52 36.46 -15.95
CA GLY A 470 6.93 37.49 -16.93
C GLY A 470 8.11 37.11 -17.83
N SER A 471 8.67 35.91 -17.68
CA SER A 471 9.84 35.44 -18.42
C SER A 471 9.55 34.17 -19.23
N GLU A 472 10.34 33.93 -20.28
CA GLU A 472 10.40 32.62 -20.96
C GLU A 472 11.52 31.79 -20.33
N LEU A 473 11.16 30.64 -19.78
CA LEU A 473 12.08 29.70 -19.16
C LEU A 473 12.35 28.52 -20.09
N SER A 474 13.58 28.01 -20.08
CA SER A 474 14.02 26.87 -20.89
C SER A 474 14.23 25.62 -20.04
N PHE A 475 13.60 24.51 -20.44
CA PHE A 475 13.61 23.24 -19.72
C PHE A 475 14.21 22.13 -20.57
N PRO A 476 15.36 21.53 -20.18
CA PRO A 476 15.99 20.47 -20.94
C PRO A 476 15.25 19.13 -20.84
N GLU A 477 14.40 18.97 -19.83
CA GLU A 477 13.54 17.81 -19.61
C GLU A 477 12.09 18.29 -19.61
N TYR A 478 11.28 17.68 -20.44
CA TYR A 478 9.91 18.11 -20.70
C TYR A 478 9.08 16.96 -21.23
N GLU A 479 7.77 17.15 -21.31
CA GLU A 479 6.85 16.21 -21.92
C GLU A 479 6.19 16.86 -23.13
N VAL A 480 5.90 16.08 -24.16
CA VAL A 480 5.10 16.55 -25.31
C VAL A 480 3.77 15.83 -25.35
N LEU A 481 2.73 16.54 -25.75
CA LEU A 481 1.41 15.95 -25.91
C LEU A 481 1.37 15.18 -27.23
N CYS A 482 1.12 13.88 -27.18
CA CYS A 482 0.97 13.02 -28.34
C CYS A 482 -0.49 12.60 -28.53
N ASP A 483 -0.90 12.47 -29.79
CA ASP A 483 -2.18 11.91 -30.18
C ASP A 483 -1.99 10.44 -30.62
N SER A 484 -2.68 9.51 -29.96
CA SER A 484 -2.69 8.09 -30.29
C SER A 484 -3.91 7.67 -31.10
N SER A 485 -4.76 8.59 -31.55
CA SER A 485 -5.87 8.30 -32.47
C SER A 485 -5.35 8.06 -33.90
N ILE A 486 -5.37 6.80 -34.33
CA ILE A 486 -5.46 6.44 -35.75
C ILE A 486 -6.62 5.46 -35.83
N ASP A 487 -7.79 5.96 -36.22
CA ASP A 487 -8.67 5.16 -37.07
C ASP A 487 -8.15 5.30 -38.51
N SER A 488 -8.51 4.35 -39.38
CA SER A 488 -8.09 4.35 -40.79
C SER A 488 -8.67 5.51 -41.62
N PHE A 489 -9.27 6.52 -40.98
CA PHE A 489 -10.05 7.59 -41.60
C PHE A 489 -9.53 9.00 -41.29
N GLY A 490 -8.52 9.16 -40.43
CA GLY A 490 -7.80 10.43 -40.25
C GLY A 490 -8.56 11.52 -39.46
N HIS A 491 -9.48 11.13 -38.58
CA HIS A 491 -10.21 12.07 -37.73
C HIS A 491 -9.36 12.56 -36.55
N VAL A 492 -9.27 13.88 -36.36
CA VAL A 492 -8.61 14.51 -35.21
C VAL A 492 -9.63 14.67 -34.07
N ALA A 493 -9.33 14.09 -32.90
CA ALA A 493 -10.25 14.04 -31.75
C ALA A 493 -10.27 15.32 -30.88
N PHE A 494 -9.68 16.41 -31.36
CA PHE A 494 -9.60 17.70 -30.66
C PHE A 494 -9.83 18.86 -31.62
N ASP A 495 -10.22 20.00 -31.06
CA ASP A 495 -10.38 21.26 -31.76
C ASP A 495 -9.73 22.41 -30.99
N TRP A 496 -9.57 23.54 -31.67
CA TRP A 496 -9.13 24.79 -31.05
C TRP A 496 -10.30 25.77 -31.02
N GLN A 497 -10.71 26.15 -29.81
CA GLN A 497 -11.85 27.04 -29.62
C GLN A 497 -11.37 28.45 -29.23
N PRO A 498 -11.79 29.51 -29.94
CA PRO A 498 -11.46 30.88 -29.58
C PRO A 498 -11.95 31.25 -28.17
N SER A 499 -11.14 32.05 -27.46
CA SER A 499 -11.46 32.60 -26.15
C SER A 499 -10.79 33.95 -25.97
N ASP A 500 -11.45 34.85 -25.24
CA ASP A 500 -10.93 36.15 -24.87
C ASP A 500 -10.54 36.27 -23.39
N GLY A 501 -10.64 35.16 -22.64
CA GLY A 501 -10.35 35.08 -21.22
C GLY A 501 -11.39 35.75 -20.31
N SER A 502 -12.48 36.29 -20.86
CA SER A 502 -13.54 36.94 -20.07
C SER A 502 -14.49 35.96 -19.37
N GLY A 503 -14.60 34.73 -19.91
CA GLY A 503 -15.42 33.65 -19.39
C GLY A 503 -14.62 32.41 -18.99
N PRO A 504 -15.27 31.44 -18.31
CA PRO A 504 -14.62 30.20 -17.93
C PRO A 504 -14.20 29.38 -19.17
N PRO A 505 -13.19 28.48 -19.03
CA PRO A 505 -12.80 27.58 -20.11
C PRO A 505 -13.99 26.76 -20.65
N PRO A 506 -14.07 26.51 -21.97
CA PRO A 506 -15.10 25.67 -22.56
C PRO A 506 -15.13 24.26 -21.96
N SER A 507 -16.30 23.62 -21.98
CA SER A 507 -16.43 22.22 -21.58
C SER A 507 -15.54 21.33 -22.47
N GLY A 508 -14.68 20.53 -21.85
CA GLY A 508 -13.71 19.70 -22.57
C GLY A 508 -12.34 20.36 -22.83
N ALA A 509 -12.11 21.59 -22.34
CA ALA A 509 -10.80 22.22 -22.40
C ALA A 509 -9.73 21.39 -21.69
N ILE A 510 -8.58 21.23 -22.34
CA ILE A 510 -7.51 20.34 -21.88
C ILE A 510 -6.56 21.08 -20.96
N ALA A 511 -6.54 20.67 -19.69
CA ALA A 511 -5.55 21.10 -18.72
C ALA A 511 -4.19 20.45 -19.06
N GLY A 512 -3.22 21.28 -19.44
CA GLY A 512 -1.86 20.83 -19.76
C GLY A 512 -0.97 20.73 -18.52
N GLY A 513 -1.33 21.44 -17.46
CA GLY A 513 -0.59 21.44 -16.20
C GLY A 513 -1.33 22.17 -15.10
N CYS A 514 -0.59 22.63 -14.09
CA CYS A 514 -1.15 23.31 -12.93
C CYS A 514 -0.15 24.33 -12.33
N SER A 515 -0.68 25.34 -11.63
CA SER A 515 0.10 26.25 -10.81
C SER A 515 0.59 25.56 -9.52
N ASP A 516 1.44 26.24 -8.75
CA ASP A 516 1.86 25.85 -7.40
C ASP A 516 0.70 25.78 -6.39
N THR A 517 -0.37 26.54 -6.62
CA THR A 517 -1.62 26.49 -5.85
C THR A 517 -2.59 25.43 -6.33
N GLY A 518 -2.25 24.68 -7.39
CA GLY A 518 -3.10 23.65 -7.99
C GLY A 518 -4.15 24.17 -8.98
N GLU A 519 -4.10 25.44 -9.36
CA GLU A 519 -4.97 26.00 -10.40
C GLU A 519 -4.65 25.32 -11.75
N PRO A 520 -5.65 24.78 -12.47
CA PRO A 520 -5.43 24.19 -13.78
C PRO A 520 -4.90 25.22 -14.79
N LEU A 521 -3.85 24.84 -15.52
CA LEU A 521 -3.31 25.61 -16.64
C LEU A 521 -3.74 24.95 -17.94
N PHE A 522 -4.68 25.59 -18.64
CA PHE A 522 -5.25 25.08 -19.88
C PHE A 522 -4.34 25.35 -21.07
N ILE A 523 -4.23 24.40 -21.99
CA ILE A 523 -3.37 24.54 -23.17
C ILE A 523 -3.96 25.59 -24.09
N ALA A 524 -3.17 26.63 -24.35
CA ALA A 524 -3.56 27.74 -25.22
C ALA A 524 -2.61 27.88 -26.41
N ARG A 525 -3.12 28.40 -27.52
CA ARG A 525 -2.30 28.92 -28.63
C ARG A 525 -2.73 30.33 -28.99
N GLY A 526 -1.78 31.16 -29.41
CA GLY A 526 -2.05 32.54 -29.82
C GLY A 526 -0.97 33.07 -30.75
N ALA A 527 -1.20 34.22 -31.37
CA ALA A 527 -0.23 34.87 -32.25
C ALA A 527 0.69 35.79 -31.44
N VAL A 528 2.01 35.59 -31.56
CA VAL A 528 3.04 36.49 -31.03
C VAL A 528 3.97 36.87 -32.18
N ASN A 529 4.04 38.16 -32.51
CA ASN A 529 4.86 38.69 -33.62
C ASN A 529 4.64 37.96 -34.96
N GLY A 530 3.38 37.63 -35.28
CA GLY A 530 3.01 36.94 -36.52
C GLY A 530 3.27 35.43 -36.53
N SER A 531 3.80 34.86 -35.44
CA SER A 531 3.98 33.40 -35.27
C SER A 531 2.96 32.84 -34.29
N ARG A 532 2.39 31.67 -34.59
CA ARG A 532 1.57 30.94 -33.62
C ARG A 532 2.44 30.26 -32.55
N VAL A 533 2.10 30.46 -31.28
CA VAL A 533 2.88 30.02 -30.12
C VAL A 533 1.98 29.27 -29.13
N TYR A 534 2.52 28.23 -28.51
CA TYR A 534 1.86 27.49 -27.43
C TYR A 534 2.26 28.00 -26.06
N GLY A 535 1.28 28.05 -25.18
CA GLY A 535 1.45 28.45 -23.80
C GLY A 535 0.26 27.95 -22.98
N TYR A 536 -0.15 28.74 -22.00
CA TYR A 536 -1.26 28.37 -21.15
C TYR A 536 -2.18 29.53 -20.83
N PHE A 537 -3.42 29.19 -20.51
CA PHE A 537 -4.41 30.08 -19.90
C PHE A 537 -4.67 29.61 -18.47
N ALA A 538 -4.73 30.56 -17.55
CA ALA A 538 -5.24 30.35 -16.19
C ALA A 538 -6.41 31.31 -15.98
N GLU A 539 -7.48 30.83 -15.37
CA GLU A 539 -8.69 31.61 -15.16
C GLU A 539 -8.43 32.83 -14.26
N SER A 540 -7.53 32.68 -13.28
CA SER A 540 -7.10 33.76 -12.38
C SER A 540 -6.43 34.93 -13.10
N PHE A 541 -5.76 34.67 -14.24
CA PHE A 541 -5.04 35.70 -15.00
C PHE A 541 -5.89 36.36 -16.09
N LYS A 542 -7.04 35.77 -16.46
CA LYS A 542 -7.97 36.26 -17.50
C LYS A 542 -7.32 36.53 -18.87
N ALA A 543 -6.11 36.01 -19.09
CA ALA A 543 -5.31 36.16 -20.30
C ALA A 543 -4.43 34.91 -20.48
N ALA A 544 -4.11 34.57 -21.72
CA ALA A 544 -3.16 33.50 -22.02
C ALA A 544 -1.73 34.02 -22.03
N SER A 545 -0.78 33.23 -21.51
CA SER A 545 0.64 33.53 -21.43
C SER A 545 1.43 32.67 -22.43
N PHE A 546 2.24 33.33 -23.28
CA PHE A 546 3.02 32.71 -24.34
C PHE A 546 4.53 32.99 -24.22
N PRO A 547 5.39 31.97 -24.26
CA PRO A 547 6.84 32.14 -24.23
C PRO A 547 7.35 32.57 -25.61
N TRP A 548 7.98 33.74 -25.73
CA TRP A 548 8.65 34.16 -26.98
C TRP A 548 9.79 35.16 -26.78
N GLY A 549 10.95 34.85 -27.36
CA GLY A 549 12.10 35.76 -27.41
C GLY A 549 12.70 36.07 -26.03
N GLY A 550 12.62 35.13 -25.08
CA GLY A 550 13.12 35.31 -23.72
C GLY A 550 12.12 35.95 -22.75
N LYS A 551 10.88 36.25 -23.20
CA LYS A 551 9.86 36.94 -22.41
C LYS A 551 8.51 36.21 -22.46
N GLU A 552 7.68 36.46 -21.44
CA GLU A 552 6.26 36.11 -21.46
C GLU A 552 5.47 37.20 -22.19
N HIS A 553 4.60 36.78 -23.12
CA HIS A 553 3.66 37.64 -23.83
C HIS A 553 2.25 37.26 -23.44
N ARG A 554 1.46 38.23 -22.95
CA ARG A 554 0.06 38.00 -22.59
C ARG A 554 -0.86 38.42 -23.72
N SER A 555 -1.88 37.62 -24.02
CA SER A 555 -2.90 37.92 -25.02
C SER A 555 -4.29 37.58 -24.50
N ASN A 556 -5.26 38.43 -24.85
CA ASN A 556 -6.69 38.16 -24.73
C ASN A 556 -7.30 37.70 -26.06
N ASP A 557 -6.46 37.38 -27.05
CA ASP A 557 -6.87 36.76 -28.30
C ASP A 557 -6.08 35.45 -28.42
N PHE A 558 -6.75 34.34 -28.10
CA PHE A 558 -6.17 33.01 -28.07
C PHE A 558 -7.23 31.94 -28.33
N GLU A 559 -6.76 30.72 -28.60
CA GLU A 559 -7.60 29.54 -28.71
C GLU A 559 -7.19 28.52 -27.65
N LEU A 560 -8.17 27.83 -27.07
CA LEU A 560 -7.98 26.73 -26.13
C LEU A 560 -8.08 25.39 -26.85
N LEU A 561 -7.23 24.44 -26.47
CA LEU A 561 -7.34 23.07 -26.94
C LEU A 561 -8.49 22.37 -26.23
N VAL A 562 -9.46 21.86 -26.98
CA VAL A 562 -10.70 21.25 -26.46
C VAL A 562 -10.88 19.87 -27.08
N LEU A 563 -11.31 18.89 -26.29
CA LEU A 563 -11.73 17.58 -26.82
C LEU A 563 -13.09 17.70 -27.50
N ARG A 564 -13.20 17.15 -28.72
CA ARG A 564 -14.47 17.13 -29.48
C ARG A 564 -15.47 16.11 -28.94
#